data_AF-A0A453IQB7-F1
#
_entry.id   AF-A0A453IQB7-F1
#
_cell.length_a   1.000
_cell.length_b   1.000
_cell.length_c   1.000
_cell.angle_alpha   90.00
_cell.angle_beta   90.00
_cell.angle_gamma   90.00
#
_symmetry.space_group_name_H-M   'P 1'
#
loop_
_entity.id
_entity.type
_entity.pdbx_description
1 polymer ?
#
loop_
_entity_poly.entity_id
_entity_poly.type
_entity_poly.pdbx_seq_one_letter_code
_entity_poly.pdbx_strand_id
1 'polypeptide(L)'
;MLTKARSTLDGMVKTLTGSHKRNMCFDGDFSLANFCRTRTGDIKLIGLVPRPFTANGSKLDRNKMAYIIEQEFFAEADVPIPICELLDLMKNGVYKEEDLMGDHISMKPELERLAVYQMMYRIVKKLKKTDNKGAYKDILDIVKSHSCWHDWCEKAQANIHLKKIWDFINPGTQKPTEYHPTAESLLHYLDNGIKHLPDHSYDEVSRTTLFYDFEIDHILTGTFGAVLEVLQRAMFRSGKMISWI
;
A
#
# COMPACT_ATOMS: atom_id res chain seq x y z
N MET A 1 -2.84 12.03 14.23
CA MET A 1 -3.39 10.84 14.93
C MET A 1 -3.06 9.55 14.18
N LEU A 2 -3.35 9.48 12.87
CA LEU A 2 -3.03 8.35 11.98
C LEU A 2 -1.55 7.92 11.97
N THR A 3 -0.58 8.84 12.01
CA THR A 3 0.86 8.49 11.94
C THR A 3 1.34 7.66 13.14
N LYS A 4 0.90 8.00 14.35
CA LYS A 4 1.24 7.23 15.57
C LYS A 4 0.54 5.87 15.56
N ALA A 5 -0.73 5.84 15.15
CA ALA A 5 -1.49 4.61 14.98
C ALA A 5 -0.82 3.65 13.97
N ARG A 6 -0.36 4.16 12.81
CA ARG A 6 0.36 3.38 11.80
C ARG A 6 1.66 2.77 12.36
N SER A 7 2.47 3.56 13.06
CA SER A 7 3.71 3.05 13.66
C SER A 7 3.46 1.95 14.70
N THR A 8 2.38 2.08 15.48
CA THR A 8 1.99 1.03 16.44
C THR A 8 1.53 -0.24 15.73
N LEU A 9 0.63 -0.11 14.76
CA LEU A 9 0.17 -1.24 13.94
C LEU A 9 1.35 -1.91 13.20
N ASP A 10 2.29 -1.13 12.67
CA ASP A 10 3.47 -1.64 11.94
C ASP A 10 4.33 -2.52 12.85
N GLY A 11 4.60 -2.04 14.08
CA GLY A 11 5.33 -2.81 15.07
C GLY A 11 4.60 -4.09 15.51
N MET A 12 3.26 -4.07 15.61
CA MET A 12 2.45 -5.26 15.92
C MET A 12 2.56 -6.31 14.81
N VAL A 13 2.35 -5.89 13.55
CA VAL A 13 2.39 -6.79 12.39
C VAL A 13 3.79 -7.35 12.18
N LYS A 14 4.84 -6.52 12.24
CA LYS A 14 6.25 -6.96 12.13
C LYS A 14 6.66 -7.91 13.24
N THR A 15 6.15 -7.75 14.45
CA THR A 15 6.43 -8.66 15.55
C THR A 15 5.84 -10.05 15.30
N LEU A 16 4.61 -10.09 14.77
CA LEU A 16 3.94 -11.34 14.44
C LEU A 16 4.64 -12.06 13.28
N THR A 17 4.82 -11.37 12.15
CA THR A 17 5.48 -11.93 10.96
C THR A 17 6.95 -12.27 11.25
N GLY A 18 7.64 -11.50 12.09
CA GLY A 18 8.98 -11.82 12.56
C GLY A 18 9.06 -13.06 13.45
N SER A 19 7.97 -13.43 14.13
CA SER A 19 7.88 -14.71 14.85
C SER A 19 7.64 -15.87 13.89
N HIS A 20 6.75 -15.68 12.91
CA HIS A 20 6.50 -16.63 11.82
C HIS A 20 7.78 -16.95 11.03
N LYS A 21 8.55 -15.94 10.65
CA LYS A 21 9.88 -16.07 10.01
C LYS A 21 10.90 -16.86 10.84
N ARG A 22 10.72 -16.92 12.16
CA ARG A 22 11.56 -17.70 13.08
C ARG A 22 10.97 -19.09 13.38
N ASN A 23 10.05 -19.57 12.54
CA ASN A 23 9.35 -20.84 12.67
C ASN A 23 8.58 -20.97 14.00
N MET A 24 7.99 -19.87 14.49
CA MET A 24 7.10 -19.86 15.65
C MET A 24 5.74 -19.26 15.32
N CYS A 25 4.65 -19.79 15.89
CA CYS A 25 3.30 -19.19 15.88
C CYS A 25 2.68 -19.20 17.29
N PHE A 26 1.52 -18.56 17.44
CA PHE A 26 0.80 -18.47 18.72
C PHE A 26 -0.61 -19.11 18.65
N ASP A 27 -0.98 -19.72 17.52
CA ASP A 27 -2.28 -20.35 17.27
C ASP A 27 -3.50 -19.43 17.52
N GLY A 28 -3.31 -18.11 17.44
CA GLY A 28 -4.32 -17.10 17.76
C GLY A 28 -4.51 -16.85 19.26
N ASP A 29 -3.68 -17.44 20.13
CA ASP A 29 -3.75 -17.30 21.59
C ASP A 29 -3.13 -15.98 22.08
N PHE A 30 -3.57 -14.83 21.56
CA PHE A 30 -3.11 -13.51 21.99
C PHE A 30 -4.18 -12.43 21.87
N SER A 31 -3.99 -11.32 22.55
CA SER A 31 -4.86 -10.14 22.56
C SER A 31 -4.05 -8.85 22.41
N LEU A 32 -4.71 -7.69 22.31
CA LEU A 32 -4.01 -6.41 22.30
C LEU A 32 -3.14 -6.21 23.55
N ALA A 33 -3.54 -6.74 24.71
CA ALA A 33 -2.80 -6.65 25.97
C ALA A 33 -1.42 -7.34 25.93
N ASN A 34 -1.21 -8.28 24.99
CA ASN A 34 0.07 -8.95 24.82
C ASN A 34 1.09 -8.10 24.06
N PHE A 35 0.69 -7.00 23.42
CA PHE A 35 1.59 -6.10 22.70
C PHE A 35 2.08 -4.99 23.63
N CYS A 36 3.38 -4.95 23.86
CA CYS A 36 4.02 -3.94 24.70
C CYS A 36 5.04 -3.13 23.92
N ARG A 37 5.11 -1.84 24.21
CA ARG A 37 6.12 -0.94 23.67
C ARG A 37 7.34 -0.91 24.58
N THR A 38 8.52 -1.20 24.03
CA THR A 38 9.80 -1.14 24.74
C THR A 38 10.23 0.32 24.96
N ARG A 39 11.26 0.52 25.79
CA ARG A 39 11.90 1.84 25.96
C ARG A 39 12.54 2.38 24.67
N THR A 40 12.97 1.49 23.78
CA THR A 40 13.50 1.84 22.44
C THR A 40 12.40 2.19 21.44
N GLY A 41 11.13 2.05 21.83
CA GLY A 41 9.98 2.37 20.99
C GLY A 41 9.48 1.19 20.15
N ASP A 42 10.16 0.05 20.17
CA ASP A 42 9.76 -1.18 19.48
C ASP A 42 8.51 -1.78 20.12
N ILE A 43 7.71 -2.48 19.32
CA ILE A 43 6.61 -3.29 19.84
C ILE A 43 7.08 -4.74 19.92
N LYS A 44 6.70 -5.43 20.99
CA LYS A 44 6.99 -6.85 21.23
C LYS A 44 5.76 -7.55 21.76
N LEU A 45 5.64 -8.83 21.42
CA LEU A 45 4.61 -9.71 21.93
C LEU A 45 5.15 -10.41 23.18
N ILE A 46 4.43 -10.34 24.29
CA ILE A 46 4.88 -10.82 25.60
C ILE A 46 3.82 -11.69 26.29
N GLY A 47 4.27 -12.46 27.29
CA GLY A 47 3.38 -13.26 28.14
C GLY A 47 2.77 -14.46 27.42
N LEU A 48 3.41 -14.94 26.35
CA LEU A 48 2.94 -16.06 25.54
C LEU A 48 4.02 -17.13 25.42
N VAL A 49 3.58 -18.37 25.25
CA VAL A 49 4.46 -19.50 24.93
C VAL A 49 4.40 -19.72 23.42
N PRO A 50 5.48 -19.47 22.67
CA PRO A 50 5.49 -19.73 21.23
C PRO A 50 5.41 -21.23 20.95
N ARG A 51 4.70 -21.58 19.88
CA ARG A 51 4.54 -22.95 19.39
C ARG A 51 5.30 -23.13 18.08
N PRO A 52 5.68 -24.36 17.70
CA PRO A 52 6.24 -24.62 16.38
C PRO A 52 5.28 -24.15 15.29
N PHE A 53 5.84 -23.45 14.31
CA PHE A 53 5.04 -22.87 13.26
C PHE A 53 4.31 -23.92 12.41
N THR A 54 3.02 -23.68 12.16
CA THR A 54 2.20 -24.48 11.24
C THR A 54 1.36 -23.57 10.34
N ALA A 55 0.97 -24.05 9.16
CA ALA A 55 0.12 -23.28 8.25
C ALA A 55 -1.24 -22.91 8.88
N ASN A 56 -1.81 -23.81 9.71
CA ASN A 56 -3.05 -23.52 10.44
C ASN A 56 -2.81 -22.51 11.57
N GLY A 57 -1.74 -22.69 12.35
CA GLY A 57 -1.37 -21.78 13.44
C GLY A 57 -1.13 -20.35 12.97
N SER A 58 -0.38 -20.18 11.87
CA SER A 58 -0.24 -18.87 11.23
C SER A 58 -1.57 -18.29 10.77
N LYS A 59 -2.44 -19.09 10.14
CA LYS A 59 -3.77 -18.61 9.73
C LYS A 59 -4.59 -18.10 10.92
N LEU A 60 -4.56 -18.81 12.05
CA LEU A 60 -5.21 -18.39 13.28
C LEU A 60 -4.61 -17.09 13.82
N ASP A 61 -3.29 -16.98 13.84
CA ASP A 61 -2.58 -15.76 14.23
C ASP A 61 -2.99 -14.56 13.36
N ARG A 62 -3.02 -14.72 12.03
CA ARG A 62 -3.41 -13.65 11.10
C ARG A 62 -4.86 -13.22 11.30
N ASN A 63 -5.77 -14.18 11.45
CA ASN A 63 -7.18 -13.90 11.73
C ASN A 63 -7.35 -13.17 13.06
N LYS A 64 -6.61 -13.57 14.10
CA LYS A 64 -6.65 -12.91 15.40
C LYS A 64 -6.10 -11.49 15.34
N MET A 65 -4.99 -11.27 14.61
CA MET A 65 -4.45 -9.94 14.37
C MET A 65 -5.45 -9.04 13.65
N ALA A 66 -6.08 -9.53 12.58
CA ALA A 66 -7.09 -8.78 11.85
C ALA A 66 -8.28 -8.39 12.76
N TYR A 67 -8.73 -9.32 13.60
CA TYR A 67 -9.75 -9.06 14.61
C TYR A 67 -9.32 -7.96 15.59
N ILE A 68 -8.11 -8.03 16.16
CA ILE A 68 -7.60 -7.01 17.09
C ILE A 68 -7.57 -5.64 16.43
N ILE A 69 -7.08 -5.55 15.19
CA ILE A 69 -7.00 -4.27 14.47
C ILE A 69 -8.40 -3.70 14.25
N GLU A 70 -9.34 -4.50 13.77
CA GLU A 70 -10.69 -4.05 13.42
C GLU A 70 -11.57 -3.77 14.64
N GLN A 71 -11.53 -4.64 15.66
CA GLN A 71 -12.49 -4.64 16.76
C GLN A 71 -11.94 -4.01 18.05
N GLU A 72 -10.63 -3.94 18.22
CA GLU A 72 -10.01 -3.39 19.45
C GLU A 72 -9.27 -2.08 19.14
N PHE A 73 -8.47 -2.04 18.08
CA PHE A 73 -7.64 -0.87 17.74
C PHE A 73 -8.46 0.27 17.10
N PHE A 74 -9.38 -0.07 16.20
CA PHE A 74 -10.31 0.86 15.55
C PHE A 74 -11.74 0.74 16.10
N ALA A 75 -11.92 0.29 17.34
CA ALA A 75 -13.25 0.04 17.93
C ALA A 75 -14.22 1.24 17.86
N GLU A 76 -13.69 2.46 17.93
CA GLU A 76 -14.46 3.71 17.96
C GLU A 76 -14.36 4.53 16.67
N ALA A 77 -13.76 4.00 15.61
CA ALA A 77 -13.53 4.74 14.37
C ALA A 77 -13.57 3.83 13.13
N ASP A 78 -13.93 4.39 11.98
CA ASP A 78 -13.85 3.65 10.73
C ASP A 78 -12.40 3.26 10.43
N VAL A 79 -12.20 2.01 10.01
CA VAL A 79 -10.90 1.54 9.54
C VAL A 79 -10.52 2.35 8.30
N PRO A 80 -9.35 3.01 8.27
CA PRO A 80 -8.92 3.76 7.10
C PRO A 80 -8.82 2.84 5.89
N ILE A 81 -9.27 3.30 4.72
CA ILE A 81 -9.19 2.56 3.45
C ILE A 81 -7.82 1.87 3.25
N PRO A 82 -6.67 2.53 3.53
CA PRO A 82 -5.36 1.89 3.37
C PRO A 82 -5.11 0.65 4.25
N ILE A 83 -5.83 0.54 5.36
CA ILE A 83 -5.72 -0.59 6.30
C ILE A 83 -6.67 -1.72 5.91
N CYS A 84 -7.73 -1.44 5.14
CA CYS A 84 -8.69 -2.45 4.70
C CYS A 84 -8.04 -3.54 3.84
N GLU A 85 -7.14 -3.19 2.92
CA GLU A 85 -6.42 -4.19 2.10
C GLU A 85 -5.47 -5.04 2.95
N LEU A 86 -4.83 -4.47 3.97
CA LEU A 86 -4.02 -5.22 4.92
C LEU A 86 -4.88 -6.23 5.70
N LEU A 87 -6.09 -5.83 6.11
CA LEU A 87 -7.04 -6.72 6.78
C LEU A 87 -7.51 -7.85 5.85
N ASP A 88 -7.79 -7.56 4.58
CA ASP A 88 -8.10 -8.60 3.58
C ASP A 88 -6.91 -9.56 3.43
N LEU A 89 -5.68 -9.04 3.36
CA LEU A 89 -4.47 -9.86 3.28
C LEU A 89 -4.28 -10.77 4.50
N MET A 90 -4.60 -10.29 5.70
CA MET A 90 -4.56 -11.10 6.91
C MET A 90 -5.63 -12.20 6.90
N LYS A 91 -6.88 -11.85 6.55
CA LYS A 91 -8.04 -12.76 6.59
C LYS A 91 -8.02 -13.80 5.46
N ASN A 92 -7.68 -13.37 4.25
CA ASN A 92 -7.84 -14.12 3.01
C ASN A 92 -6.52 -14.42 2.30
N GLY A 93 -5.39 -13.87 2.77
CA GLY A 93 -4.10 -14.07 2.12
C GLY A 93 -3.64 -15.53 2.17
N VAL A 94 -2.92 -15.94 1.13
CA VAL A 94 -2.27 -17.25 1.08
C VAL A 94 -1.00 -17.20 1.92
N TYR A 95 -0.58 -18.33 2.48
CA TYR A 95 0.64 -18.51 3.29
C TYR A 95 1.88 -17.72 2.82
N LYS A 96 2.12 -17.65 1.50
CA LYS A 96 3.29 -16.95 0.93
C LYS A 96 3.17 -15.43 0.95
N GLU A 97 2.01 -14.87 1.28
CA GLU A 97 1.77 -13.43 1.35
C GLU A 97 2.06 -12.85 2.75
N GLU A 98 2.59 -13.66 3.68
CA GLU A 98 2.96 -13.20 5.03
C GLU A 98 4.01 -12.10 5.01
N ASP A 99 5.00 -12.22 4.14
CA ASP A 99 6.03 -11.19 4.01
C ASP A 99 5.45 -9.88 3.49
N LEU A 100 4.41 -9.95 2.64
CA LEU A 100 3.71 -8.78 2.14
C LEU A 100 2.96 -8.04 3.25
N MET A 101 2.48 -8.74 4.31
CA MET A 101 1.86 -8.08 5.46
C MET A 101 2.87 -7.23 6.24
N GLY A 102 4.07 -7.77 6.48
CA GLY A 102 5.14 -7.07 7.21
C GLY A 102 5.68 -5.85 6.47
N ASP A 103 5.55 -5.84 5.14
CA ASP A 103 5.99 -4.76 4.24
C ASP A 103 4.84 -4.01 3.57
N HIS A 104 3.62 -4.14 4.09
CA HIS A 104 2.45 -3.56 3.45
C HIS A 104 2.57 -2.03 3.37
N ILE A 105 2.24 -1.47 2.21
CA ILE A 105 2.56 -0.06 1.93
C ILE A 105 1.83 0.92 2.84
N SER A 106 0.62 0.57 3.31
CA SER A 106 -0.14 1.41 4.24
C SER A 106 0.50 1.58 5.61
N MET A 107 1.49 0.75 5.94
CA MET A 107 2.26 0.78 7.18
C MET A 107 3.51 1.66 7.09
N LYS A 108 3.95 2.02 5.88
CA LYS A 108 5.19 2.77 5.68
C LYS A 108 5.00 4.27 5.95
N PRO A 109 6.05 4.98 6.42
CA PRO A 109 6.08 6.44 6.44
C PRO A 109 5.83 7.05 5.06
N GLU A 110 5.39 8.30 5.01
CA GLU A 110 4.99 8.97 3.77
C GLU A 110 6.07 8.99 2.68
N LEU A 111 7.28 9.42 3.01
CA LEU A 111 8.39 9.45 2.05
C LEU A 111 8.75 8.05 1.53
N GLU A 112 8.69 7.04 2.40
CA GLU A 112 8.92 5.66 2.02
C GLU A 112 7.81 5.11 1.13
N ARG A 113 6.54 5.46 1.38
CA ARG A 113 5.41 5.11 0.52
C ARG A 113 5.62 5.67 -0.89
N LEU A 114 5.96 6.96 -1.00
CA LEU A 114 6.24 7.59 -2.29
C LEU A 114 7.39 6.89 -3.03
N ALA A 115 8.47 6.54 -2.33
CA ALA A 115 9.59 5.81 -2.92
C ALA A 115 9.19 4.40 -3.42
N VAL A 116 8.41 3.65 -2.63
CA VAL A 116 7.92 2.32 -3.04
C VAL A 116 6.95 2.45 -4.23
N TYR A 117 6.08 3.46 -4.23
CA TYR A 117 5.22 3.76 -5.38
C TYR A 117 6.05 4.03 -6.64
N GLN A 118 7.01 4.96 -6.58
CA GLN A 118 7.94 5.25 -7.70
C GLN A 118 8.60 3.99 -8.25
N MET A 119 9.08 3.11 -7.37
CA MET A 119 9.67 1.84 -7.77
C MET A 119 8.65 0.95 -8.50
N MET A 120 7.44 0.77 -7.94
CA MET A 120 6.40 -0.06 -8.54
C MET A 120 6.06 0.40 -9.96
N TYR A 121 5.88 1.70 -10.19
CA TYR A 121 5.59 2.24 -11.53
C TYR A 121 6.76 2.08 -12.50
N ARG A 122 8.00 2.25 -12.04
CA ARG A 122 9.18 1.98 -12.88
C ARG A 122 9.20 0.52 -13.35
N ILE A 123 8.83 -0.43 -12.49
CA ILE A 123 8.74 -1.85 -12.83
C ILE A 123 7.59 -2.07 -13.83
N VAL A 124 6.39 -1.57 -13.57
CA VAL A 124 5.23 -1.68 -14.48
C VAL A 124 5.56 -1.12 -15.86
N LYS A 125 6.19 0.06 -15.92
CA LYS A 125 6.64 0.70 -17.17
C LYS A 125 7.68 -0.14 -17.91
N LYS A 126 8.61 -0.77 -17.20
CA LYS A 126 9.58 -1.70 -17.79
C LYS A 126 8.87 -2.93 -18.36
N LEU A 127 7.95 -3.54 -17.61
CA LEU A 127 7.18 -4.70 -18.04
C LEU A 127 6.33 -4.41 -19.28
N LYS A 128 5.75 -3.21 -19.38
CA LYS A 128 5.01 -2.76 -20.57
C LYS A 128 5.88 -2.68 -21.82
N LYS A 129 7.17 -2.38 -21.67
CA LYS A 129 8.13 -2.17 -22.77
C LYS A 129 8.94 -3.41 -23.15
N THR A 130 8.98 -4.44 -22.31
CA THR A 130 9.75 -5.67 -22.55
C THR A 130 8.86 -6.80 -23.07
N ASP A 131 9.47 -7.90 -23.53
CA ASP A 131 8.75 -9.10 -23.97
C ASP A 131 8.06 -9.87 -22.82
N ASN A 132 8.16 -9.41 -21.57
CA ASN A 132 7.45 -9.99 -20.43
C ASN A 132 6.00 -9.47 -20.32
N LYS A 133 5.27 -9.54 -21.44
CA LYS A 133 3.87 -9.10 -21.53
C LYS A 133 2.94 -9.90 -20.63
N GLY A 134 3.28 -11.15 -20.32
CA GLY A 134 2.51 -12.02 -19.42
C GLY A 134 2.37 -11.39 -18.03
N ALA A 135 3.47 -11.02 -17.38
CA ALA A 135 3.43 -10.43 -16.05
C ALA A 135 2.74 -9.05 -16.02
N TYR A 136 2.90 -8.24 -17.06
CA TYR A 136 2.16 -6.97 -17.18
C TYR A 136 0.65 -7.21 -17.27
N LYS A 137 0.22 -8.21 -18.05
CA LYS A 137 -1.18 -8.60 -18.17
C LYS A 137 -1.74 -9.14 -16.85
N ASP A 138 -1.00 -10.01 -16.17
CA ASP A 138 -1.43 -10.55 -14.86
C ASP A 138 -1.67 -9.44 -13.84
N ILE A 139 -0.77 -8.43 -13.80
CA ILE A 139 -0.94 -7.27 -12.93
C ILE A 139 -2.21 -6.50 -13.30
N LEU A 140 -2.44 -6.23 -14.58
CA LEU A 140 -3.64 -5.54 -15.05
C LEU A 140 -4.91 -6.31 -14.73
N ASP A 141 -4.91 -7.63 -14.89
CA ASP A 141 -6.08 -8.48 -14.64
C ASP A 141 -6.45 -8.48 -13.15
N ILE A 142 -5.46 -8.45 -12.24
CA ILE A 142 -5.69 -8.27 -10.79
C ILE A 142 -6.21 -6.87 -10.48
N VAL A 143 -5.64 -5.82 -11.07
CA VAL A 143 -6.15 -4.46 -10.88
C VAL A 143 -7.60 -4.35 -11.38
N LYS A 144 -7.93 -4.97 -12.52
CA LYS A 144 -9.27 -4.99 -13.12
C LYS A 144 -10.29 -5.82 -12.33
N SER A 145 -9.86 -6.79 -11.54
CA SER A 145 -10.80 -7.54 -10.69
C SER A 145 -11.18 -6.80 -9.41
N HIS A 146 -10.45 -5.74 -9.06
CA HIS A 146 -10.74 -4.93 -7.89
C HIS A 146 -11.81 -3.85 -8.19
N SER A 147 -12.61 -3.44 -7.21
CA SER A 147 -13.63 -2.39 -7.45
C SER A 147 -13.02 -1.00 -7.65
N CYS A 148 -11.83 -0.75 -7.10
CA CYS A 148 -11.19 0.56 -7.02
C CYS A 148 -10.85 1.25 -8.36
N TRP A 149 -10.92 0.55 -9.50
CA TRP A 149 -10.67 1.17 -10.81
C TRP A 149 -11.94 1.62 -11.53
N HIS A 150 -13.15 1.25 -11.12
CA HIS A 150 -14.33 1.54 -11.94
C HIS A 150 -14.69 3.03 -12.00
N ASP A 151 -14.34 3.80 -10.96
CA ASP A 151 -14.72 5.21 -10.79
C ASP A 151 -13.51 6.16 -10.72
N TRP A 152 -12.32 5.69 -11.11
CA TRP A 152 -11.08 6.44 -10.90
C TRP A 152 -11.05 7.76 -11.67
N CYS A 153 -11.61 7.81 -12.89
CA CYS A 153 -11.65 9.03 -13.69
C CYS A 153 -12.52 10.11 -13.02
N GLU A 154 -13.70 9.74 -12.53
CA GLU A 154 -14.60 10.65 -11.82
C GLU A 154 -13.95 11.18 -10.54
N LYS A 155 -13.35 10.29 -9.75
CA LYS A 155 -12.59 10.67 -8.53
C LYS A 155 -11.41 11.58 -8.84
N ALA A 156 -10.65 11.28 -9.90
CA ALA A 156 -9.52 12.09 -10.33
C ALA A 156 -9.93 13.50 -10.77
N GLN A 157 -11.06 13.63 -11.47
CA GLN A 157 -11.57 14.92 -11.94
C GLN A 157 -12.24 15.74 -10.82
N ALA A 158 -12.89 15.07 -9.86
CA ALA A 158 -13.55 15.72 -8.73
C ALA A 158 -12.57 16.23 -7.68
N ASN A 159 -11.40 15.61 -7.54
CA ASN A 159 -10.38 16.04 -6.57
C ASN A 159 -9.47 17.12 -7.18
N ILE A 160 -9.41 18.29 -6.55
CA ILE A 160 -8.65 19.45 -7.06
C ILE A 160 -7.16 19.17 -7.25
N HIS A 161 -6.54 18.37 -6.37
CA HIS A 161 -5.11 18.05 -6.44
C HIS A 161 -4.83 17.02 -7.53
N LEU A 162 -5.73 16.06 -7.72
CA LEU A 162 -5.62 15.08 -8.81
C LEU A 162 -5.87 15.74 -10.16
N LYS A 163 -6.86 16.62 -10.25
CA LYS A 163 -7.16 17.36 -11.47
C LYS A 163 -5.94 18.10 -12.04
N LYS A 164 -5.04 18.61 -11.18
CA LYS A 164 -3.75 19.19 -11.61
C LYS A 164 -2.88 18.20 -12.42
N ILE A 165 -2.85 16.93 -12.04
CA ILE A 165 -2.15 15.86 -12.78
C ILE A 165 -2.88 15.56 -14.09
N TRP A 166 -4.21 15.56 -14.07
CA TRP A 166 -5.05 15.30 -15.24
C TRP A 166 -4.87 16.35 -16.33
N ASP A 167 -4.90 17.62 -15.92
CA ASP A 167 -4.79 18.78 -16.79
C ASP A 167 -3.32 19.09 -17.17
N PHE A 168 -2.36 18.27 -16.72
CA PHE A 168 -0.94 18.48 -17.00
C PHE A 168 -0.65 18.43 -18.51
N ILE A 169 -0.13 19.55 -19.03
CA ILE A 169 0.30 19.68 -20.42
C ILE A 169 1.73 19.16 -20.54
N ASN A 170 1.93 18.12 -21.34
CA ASN A 170 3.26 17.58 -21.57
C ASN A 170 4.11 18.61 -22.36
N PRO A 171 5.26 19.08 -21.83
CA PRO A 171 6.08 20.10 -22.48
C PRO A 171 6.57 19.69 -23.87
N GLY A 172 6.81 18.39 -24.09
CA GLY A 172 7.31 17.86 -25.36
C GLY A 172 6.24 17.80 -26.46
N THR A 173 4.97 17.63 -26.09
CA THR A 173 3.86 17.50 -27.07
C THR A 173 2.93 18.71 -27.09
N GLN A 174 3.07 19.65 -26.15
CA GLN A 174 2.21 20.84 -25.99
C GLN A 174 0.71 20.49 -25.93
N LYS A 175 0.39 19.29 -25.44
CA LYS A 175 -0.96 18.75 -25.35
C LYS A 175 -1.17 18.09 -23.99
N PRO A 176 -2.38 18.15 -23.42
CA PRO A 176 -2.73 17.37 -22.24
C PRO A 176 -2.63 15.88 -22.53
N THR A 177 -2.36 15.08 -21.50
CA THR A 177 -2.39 13.63 -21.62
C THR A 177 -3.85 13.16 -21.70
N GLU A 178 -4.15 12.32 -22.68
CA GLU A 178 -5.47 11.70 -22.78
C GLU A 178 -5.58 10.49 -21.85
N TYR A 179 -6.65 10.47 -21.05
CA TYR A 179 -6.97 9.41 -20.10
C TYR A 179 -8.35 8.84 -20.41
N HIS A 180 -8.48 7.52 -20.32
CA HIS A 180 -9.72 6.77 -20.57
C HIS A 180 -10.09 5.94 -19.33
N PRO A 181 -11.36 5.52 -19.14
CA PRO A 181 -11.77 4.71 -18.01
C PRO A 181 -11.29 3.25 -18.13
N THR A 182 -9.97 3.05 -18.10
CA THR A 182 -9.30 1.76 -18.20
C THR A 182 -8.24 1.65 -17.10
N ALA A 183 -7.92 0.41 -16.68
CA ALA A 183 -6.85 0.17 -15.70
C ALA A 183 -5.48 0.58 -16.25
N GLU A 184 -5.25 0.43 -17.55
CA GLU A 184 -4.05 0.87 -18.24
C GLU A 184 -3.87 2.40 -18.17
N SER A 185 -4.95 3.15 -18.40
CA SER A 185 -4.95 4.61 -18.25
C SER A 185 -4.81 5.05 -16.80
N LEU A 186 -5.36 4.29 -15.83
CA LEU A 186 -5.15 4.55 -14.40
C LEU A 186 -3.67 4.41 -14.03
N LEU A 187 -3.01 3.33 -14.44
CA LEU A 187 -1.58 3.14 -14.18
C LEU A 187 -0.73 4.20 -14.89
N HIS A 188 -1.13 4.65 -16.09
CA HIS A 188 -0.47 5.76 -16.78
C HIS A 188 -0.67 7.10 -16.06
N TYR A 189 -1.88 7.36 -15.58
CA TYR A 189 -2.22 8.54 -14.80
C TYR A 189 -1.40 8.63 -13.52
N LEU A 190 -1.30 7.51 -12.81
CA LEU A 190 -0.47 7.38 -11.61
C LEU A 190 1.03 7.53 -11.90
N ASP A 191 1.54 6.97 -13.00
CA ASP A 191 2.93 7.16 -13.45
C ASP A 191 3.22 8.64 -13.77
N ASN A 192 2.27 9.36 -14.35
CA ASN A 192 2.40 10.81 -14.57
C ASN A 192 2.33 11.59 -13.25
N GLY A 193 1.39 11.26 -12.38
CA GLY A 193 1.33 11.80 -11.02
C GLY A 193 2.68 11.66 -10.34
N ILE A 194 3.25 10.47 -10.31
CA ILE A 194 4.52 10.22 -9.63
C ILE A 194 5.75 10.82 -10.33
N LYS A 195 5.71 11.15 -11.62
CA LYS A 195 6.77 11.95 -12.25
C LYS A 195 6.65 13.43 -11.93
N HIS A 196 5.43 13.92 -11.77
CA HIS A 196 5.14 15.35 -11.63
C HIS A 196 4.84 15.78 -10.18
N LEU A 197 4.66 14.83 -9.26
CA LEU A 197 4.55 15.03 -7.80
C LEU A 197 5.92 15.32 -7.12
N PRO A 198 7.03 14.64 -7.46
CA PRO A 198 8.35 14.86 -6.85
C PRO A 198 9.12 15.99 -7.51
N ASP A 199 8.65 16.47 -8.67
CA ASP A 199 9.00 17.80 -9.13
C ASP A 199 8.34 18.78 -8.14
N HIS A 200 9.02 19.02 -7.02
CA HIS A 200 9.07 20.33 -6.37
C HIS A 200 9.67 21.36 -7.33
N SER A 201 9.30 21.34 -8.61
CA SER A 201 9.59 22.41 -9.53
C SER A 201 8.75 23.56 -9.01
N TYR A 202 9.41 24.35 -8.17
CA TYR A 202 9.25 25.78 -8.25
C TYR A 202 9.29 26.10 -9.74
N ASP A 203 8.11 26.30 -10.31
CA ASP A 203 8.01 26.76 -11.68
C ASP A 203 8.67 28.13 -11.67
N GLU A 204 9.88 28.26 -12.24
CA GLU A 204 10.62 29.52 -12.20
C GLU A 204 9.85 30.64 -12.91
N VAL A 205 8.95 30.29 -13.83
CA VAL A 205 8.13 31.22 -14.61
C VAL A 205 6.95 31.70 -13.79
N SER A 206 6.23 30.81 -13.10
CA SER A 206 5.08 31.19 -12.26
C SER A 206 5.41 31.45 -10.79
N ARG A 207 6.63 31.11 -10.34
CA ARG A 207 7.11 31.14 -8.95
C ARG A 207 6.24 30.36 -7.97
N THR A 208 5.66 29.24 -8.40
CA THR A 208 4.76 28.45 -7.56
C THR A 208 5.29 27.04 -7.30
N THR A 209 5.08 26.57 -6.07
CA THR A 209 5.19 25.16 -5.72
C THR A 209 3.96 24.44 -6.29
N LEU A 210 4.16 23.47 -7.18
CA LEU A 210 3.06 22.75 -7.82
C LEU A 210 2.24 21.89 -6.84
N PHE A 211 2.94 21.26 -5.87
CA PHE A 211 2.34 20.47 -4.79
C PHE A 211 3.08 20.61 -3.45
N TYR A 212 2.34 20.82 -2.36
CA TYR A 212 2.81 20.76 -0.98
C TYR A 212 2.74 19.33 -0.43
N ASP A 213 3.53 19.02 0.61
CA ASP A 213 3.59 17.69 1.25
C ASP A 213 2.20 17.16 1.65
N PHE A 214 1.32 18.02 2.19
CA PHE A 214 -0.04 17.59 2.55
C PHE A 214 -0.91 17.22 1.34
N GLU A 215 -0.67 17.82 0.17
CA GLU A 215 -1.35 17.47 -1.07
C GLU A 215 -0.86 16.11 -1.57
N ILE A 216 0.43 15.82 -1.42
CA ILE A 216 1.02 14.51 -1.74
C ILE A 216 0.41 13.44 -0.82
N ASP A 217 0.36 13.65 0.50
CA ASP A 217 -0.30 12.69 1.40
C ASP A 217 -1.77 12.47 1.02
N HIS A 218 -2.51 13.54 0.69
CA HIS A 218 -3.92 13.44 0.31
C HIS A 218 -4.11 12.65 -1.00
N ILE A 219 -3.24 12.87 -1.98
CA ILE A 219 -3.22 12.13 -3.25
C ILE A 219 -2.91 10.65 -3.00
N LEU A 220 -1.90 10.36 -2.18
CA LEU A 220 -1.42 9.01 -1.90
C LEU A 220 -2.34 8.21 -0.97
N THR A 221 -3.09 8.86 -0.08
CA THR A 221 -3.97 8.20 0.91
C THR A 221 -5.44 8.23 0.56
N GLY A 222 -5.90 9.26 -0.15
CA GLY A 222 -7.32 9.46 -0.44
C GLY A 222 -7.78 8.61 -1.62
N THR A 223 -7.42 9.01 -2.83
CA THR A 223 -7.96 8.38 -4.04
C THR A 223 -7.13 7.20 -4.53
N PHE A 224 -5.81 7.22 -4.29
CA PHE A 224 -4.92 6.20 -4.84
C PHE A 224 -4.51 5.10 -3.88
N GLY A 225 -4.76 5.24 -2.57
CA GLY A 225 -4.32 4.26 -1.56
C GLY A 225 -4.72 2.83 -1.92
N ALA A 226 -6.01 2.61 -2.17
CA ALA A 226 -6.54 1.28 -2.53
C ALA A 226 -5.92 0.74 -3.84
N VAL A 227 -5.76 1.57 -4.87
CA VAL A 227 -5.16 1.13 -6.15
C VAL A 227 -3.71 0.71 -5.96
N LEU A 228 -2.97 1.42 -5.11
CA LEU A 228 -1.55 1.17 -4.88
C LEU A 228 -1.32 -0.09 -4.06
N GLU A 229 -2.22 -0.40 -3.14
CA GLU A 229 -2.21 -1.63 -2.34
C GLU A 229 -2.53 -2.85 -3.20
N VAL A 230 -3.56 -2.74 -4.05
CA VAL A 230 -3.89 -3.76 -5.06
C VAL A 230 -2.73 -3.98 -6.02
N LEU A 231 -2.06 -2.90 -6.45
CA LEU A 231 -0.87 -2.98 -7.30
C LEU A 231 0.28 -3.69 -6.57
N GLN A 232 0.52 -3.37 -5.30
CA GLN A 232 1.53 -4.03 -4.47
C GLN A 232 1.29 -5.54 -4.43
N ARG A 233 0.05 -5.95 -4.14
CA ARG A 233 -0.35 -7.36 -4.11
C ARG A 233 -0.21 -8.05 -5.48
N ALA A 234 -0.63 -7.37 -6.55
CA ALA A 234 -0.52 -7.88 -7.92
C ALA A 234 0.94 -8.11 -8.34
N MET A 235 1.82 -7.18 -7.99
CA MET A 235 3.26 -7.29 -8.26
C MET A 235 3.93 -8.38 -7.43
N PHE A 236 3.51 -8.56 -6.18
CA PHE A 236 3.98 -9.67 -5.35
C PHE A 236 3.59 -11.02 -5.95
N ARG A 237 2.31 -11.19 -6.32
CA ARG A 237 1.81 -12.44 -6.93
C ARG A 237 2.45 -12.80 -8.26
N SER A 238 2.79 -11.79 -9.07
CA SER A 238 3.50 -11.99 -10.34
C SER A 238 5.03 -12.19 -10.17
N GLY A 239 5.53 -12.24 -8.93
CA GLY A 239 6.95 -12.37 -8.62
C GLY A 239 7.79 -11.19 -9.08
N LYS A 240 7.17 -10.02 -9.27
CA LYS A 240 7.82 -8.76 -9.72
C LYS A 240 8.17 -7.83 -8.58
N MET A 241 7.74 -8.18 -7.38
CA MET A 241 8.17 -7.55 -6.14
C MET A 241 8.53 -8.66 -5.16
N ILE A 242 9.75 -8.62 -4.64
CA ILE A 242 10.15 -9.44 -3.49
C ILE A 242 9.76 -8.63 -2.25
N SER A 243 9.23 -9.28 -1.22
CA SER A 243 9.19 -8.65 0.10
C SER A 243 10.59 -8.27 0.51
N TRP A 244 10.77 -7.11 1.15
CA TRP A 244 12.09 -6.64 1.50
C TRP A 244 12.61 -7.51 2.65
N ILE A 245 13.55 -8.39 2.34
CA ILE A 245 14.41 -9.05 3.33
C ILE A 245 15.67 -8.20 3.46
#